data_AF-F5YIS9-F1
#
_entry.id   AF-F5YIS9-F1
#
_cell.length_a   1.000
_cell.length_b   1.000
_cell.length_c   1.000
_cell.angle_alpha   90.00
_cell.angle_beta   90.00
_cell.angle_gamma   90.00
#
_symmetry.space_group_name_H-M   'P 1'
#
loop_
_entity.id
_entity.type
_entity.pdbx_description
1 polymer ?
#
loop_
_entity_poly.entity_id
_entity_poly.type
_entity_poly.pdbx_seq_one_letter_code
_entity_poly.pdbx_strand_id
1 'polypeptide(L)'
;MGNITQFEKAIADSQGKPGGFPRDIHISFTGNGKELHAELVGKFSKKDFRRFDPWILACIAEAKQKYDTEVLRVNFRIDKPKKAETLFDLNFESLRRRISFLSINNPNITFTLSLNKQDIVLYDETTLFHRPDNEVIHTKVAKRSDDDKPGLLEKSFQAFLYGKGLETRTNDRLAILGEDFYQMKGKDVGVLREFPTGVFNSKVSESTRIMPTEAVDIVTLNKLGNLAVIELKLDNSELEVISQILDYGLYFSCYRDLVLKMPSITEIFDAAQITKLRKVGISCYVVNNYFHPRFDDILRFYSIKTKDYGFYLKKVVLGATTEI
;
A
#
# COMPACT_ATOMS: atom_id res chain seq x y z
N MET A 1 -17.83 15.23 27.57
CA MET A 1 -18.25 15.91 26.31
C MET A 1 -17.26 16.97 25.83
N GLY A 2 -16.48 17.65 26.69
CA GLY A 2 -15.57 18.73 26.25
C GLY A 2 -14.44 18.33 25.28
N ASN A 3 -13.82 17.16 25.45
CA ASN A 3 -12.62 16.79 24.67
C ASN A 3 -12.92 16.43 23.20
N ILE A 4 -14.03 15.74 22.92
CA ILE A 4 -14.34 15.28 21.56
C ILE A 4 -14.79 16.43 20.65
N THR A 5 -15.60 17.36 21.18
CA THR A 5 -16.03 18.55 20.43
C THR A 5 -14.85 19.47 20.12
N GLN A 6 -13.90 19.59 21.05
CA GLN A 6 -12.64 20.31 20.79
C GLN A 6 -11.82 19.63 19.69
N PHE A 7 -11.77 18.29 19.69
CA PHE A 7 -11.07 17.56 18.63
C PHE A 7 -11.74 17.72 17.26
N GLU A 8 -13.06 17.60 17.17
CA GLU A 8 -13.82 17.84 15.94
C GLU A 8 -13.57 19.25 15.39
N LYS A 9 -13.55 20.25 16.27
CA LYS A 9 -13.20 21.61 15.90
C LYS A 9 -11.76 21.71 15.39
N ALA A 10 -10.80 21.07 16.05
CA ALA A 10 -9.40 21.07 15.63
C ALA A 10 -9.21 20.41 14.24
N ILE A 11 -9.96 19.33 13.95
CA ILE A 11 -9.99 18.71 12.63
C ILE A 11 -10.48 19.74 11.61
N ALA A 12 -11.67 20.31 11.83
CA ALA A 12 -12.29 21.29 10.94
C ALA A 12 -11.36 22.51 10.69
N ASP A 13 -10.74 23.03 11.75
CA ASP A 13 -9.82 24.17 11.67
C ASP A 13 -8.53 23.84 10.88
N SER A 14 -8.13 22.58 10.81
CA SER A 14 -6.93 22.13 10.08
C SER A 14 -7.21 21.70 8.62
N GLN A 15 -8.47 21.53 8.25
CA GLN A 15 -8.82 20.90 6.97
C GLN A 15 -8.29 21.67 5.74
N GLY A 16 -7.51 20.98 4.92
CA GLY A 16 -6.86 21.50 3.72
C GLY A 16 -5.76 22.52 3.96
N LYS A 17 -5.24 22.62 5.19
CA LYS A 17 -3.98 23.31 5.47
C LYS A 17 -2.81 22.33 5.26
N PRO A 18 -1.60 22.83 4.95
CA PRO A 18 -0.40 21.98 4.90
C PRO A 18 -0.25 21.17 6.20
N GLY A 19 -0.08 19.85 6.07
CA GLY A 19 0.00 18.93 7.22
C GLY A 19 -1.31 18.72 8.01
N GLY A 20 -2.42 19.33 7.58
CA GLY A 20 -3.75 19.16 8.17
C GLY A 20 -4.57 18.06 7.48
N PHE A 21 -5.79 17.84 7.96
CA PHE A 21 -6.68 16.80 7.40
C PHE A 21 -7.15 17.15 5.97
N PRO A 22 -7.40 16.16 5.09
CA PRO A 22 -7.87 16.43 3.73
C PRO A 22 -9.28 17.06 3.71
N ARG A 23 -9.53 17.99 2.77
CA ARG A 23 -10.85 18.67 2.63
C ARG A 23 -11.94 17.76 2.07
N ASP A 24 -11.54 16.73 1.36
CA ASP A 24 -12.39 15.74 0.72
C ASP A 24 -12.82 14.62 1.67
N ILE A 25 -12.44 14.68 2.95
CA ILE A 25 -12.85 13.73 3.97
C ILE A 25 -13.60 14.47 5.08
N HIS A 26 -14.89 14.21 5.20
CA HIS A 26 -15.68 14.68 6.33
C HIS A 26 -15.62 13.66 7.46
N ILE A 27 -15.33 14.13 8.67
CA ILE A 27 -15.19 13.28 9.86
C ILE A 27 -16.12 13.80 10.94
N SER A 28 -16.85 12.90 11.59
CA SER A 28 -17.64 13.21 12.79
C SER A 28 -17.60 12.05 13.78
N PHE A 29 -17.89 12.35 15.04
CA PHE A 29 -17.90 11.37 16.11
C PHE A 29 -19.28 11.21 16.75
N THR A 30 -19.65 9.97 17.07
CA THR A 30 -20.84 9.63 17.86
C THR A 30 -20.45 8.74 19.04
N GLY A 31 -21.43 8.40 19.89
CA GLY A 31 -21.20 7.48 21.00
C GLY A 31 -20.12 7.95 21.99
N ASN A 32 -20.07 9.25 22.29
CA ASN A 32 -19.03 9.88 23.11
C ASN A 32 -17.60 9.69 22.57
N GLY A 33 -17.43 9.71 21.24
CA GLY A 33 -16.12 9.57 20.60
C GLY A 33 -15.72 8.13 20.29
N LYS A 34 -16.55 7.14 20.67
CA LYS A 34 -16.27 5.72 20.41
C LYS A 34 -16.56 5.29 18.97
N GLU A 35 -17.34 6.08 18.23
CA GLU A 35 -17.71 5.81 16.86
C GLU A 35 -17.25 6.96 15.97
N LEU A 36 -16.44 6.67 14.96
CA LEU A 36 -15.96 7.62 13.96
C LEU A 36 -16.71 7.37 12.64
N HIS A 37 -17.34 8.40 12.10
CA HIS A 37 -17.96 8.37 10.78
C HIS A 37 -17.10 9.19 9.81
N ALA A 38 -16.71 8.55 8.72
CA ALA A 38 -15.82 9.10 7.71
C ALA A 38 -16.52 9.06 6.36
N GLU A 39 -16.71 10.22 5.72
CA GLU A 39 -17.31 10.34 4.40
C GLU A 39 -16.30 10.90 3.41
N LEU A 40 -16.01 10.14 2.34
CA LEU A 40 -15.23 10.62 1.22
C LEU A 40 -16.15 11.38 0.27
N VAL A 41 -15.84 12.65 0.02
CA VAL A 41 -16.59 13.55 -0.88
C VAL A 41 -15.70 14.04 -2.01
N GLY A 42 -16.28 14.35 -3.18
CA GLY A 42 -15.56 15.04 -4.25
C GLY A 42 -15.41 14.22 -5.53
N LYS A 43 -14.18 14.16 -6.07
CA LYS A 43 -13.93 13.66 -7.44
C LYS A 43 -13.72 12.15 -7.51
N PHE A 44 -13.46 11.49 -6.38
CA PHE A 44 -13.21 10.05 -6.32
C PHE A 44 -12.07 9.58 -7.24
N SER A 45 -11.02 10.39 -7.31
CA SER A 45 -9.79 10.01 -8.01
C SER A 45 -9.08 8.89 -7.25
N LYS A 46 -8.15 8.21 -7.92
CA LYS A 46 -7.26 7.22 -7.31
C LYS A 46 -6.57 7.75 -6.03
N LYS A 47 -6.14 9.02 -6.04
CA LYS A 47 -5.51 9.65 -4.88
C LYS A 47 -6.49 9.82 -3.71
N ASP A 48 -7.76 10.09 -3.99
CA ASP A 48 -8.79 10.29 -2.97
C ASP A 48 -9.11 8.97 -2.27
N PHE A 49 -9.16 7.85 -3.02
CA PHE A 49 -9.30 6.52 -2.42
C PHE A 49 -8.07 6.10 -1.61
N ARG A 50 -6.86 6.36 -2.11
CA ARG A 50 -5.61 5.98 -1.40
C ARG A 50 -5.41 6.76 -0.10
N ARG A 51 -5.88 8.00 -0.03
CA ARG A 51 -5.76 8.79 1.20
C ARG A 51 -6.86 8.49 2.22
N PHE A 52 -7.93 7.78 1.85
CA PHE A 52 -9.07 7.67 2.73
C PHE A 52 -8.74 6.89 4.01
N ASP A 53 -8.26 5.65 3.92
CA ASP A 53 -7.93 4.84 5.09
C ASP A 53 -6.80 5.42 5.97
N PRO A 54 -5.67 5.91 5.45
CA PRO A 54 -4.57 6.41 6.28
C PRO A 54 -4.95 7.64 7.09
N TRP A 55 -5.71 8.57 6.51
CA TRP A 55 -6.12 9.78 7.21
C TRP A 55 -7.18 9.51 8.28
N ILE A 56 -8.04 8.51 8.09
CA ILE A 56 -8.97 8.06 9.15
C ILE A 56 -8.20 7.39 10.29
N LEU A 57 -7.21 6.55 9.99
CA LEU A 57 -6.37 5.96 11.03
C LEU A 57 -5.51 6.99 11.76
N ALA A 58 -5.05 8.03 11.06
CA ALA A 58 -4.39 9.19 11.67
C ALA A 58 -5.33 9.93 12.64
N CYS A 59 -6.59 10.09 12.26
CA CYS A 59 -7.61 10.65 13.15
C CYS A 59 -7.79 9.83 14.42
N ILE A 60 -7.86 8.49 14.31
CA ILE A 60 -7.96 7.58 15.46
C ILE A 60 -6.73 7.69 16.37
N ALA A 61 -5.53 7.72 15.78
CA ALA A 61 -4.29 7.86 16.55
C ALA A 61 -4.24 9.19 17.31
N GLU A 62 -4.60 10.29 16.64
CA GLU A 62 -4.63 11.63 17.23
C GLU A 62 -5.70 11.76 18.33
N ALA A 63 -6.89 11.17 18.13
CA ALA A 63 -7.96 11.10 19.13
C ALA A 63 -7.47 10.45 20.43
N LYS A 64 -6.75 9.33 20.30
CA LYS A 64 -6.25 8.60 21.46
C LYS A 64 -5.11 9.33 22.15
N GLN A 65 -4.14 9.85 21.39
CA GLN A 65 -2.94 10.47 21.95
C GLN A 65 -3.21 11.84 22.58
N LYS A 66 -4.05 12.68 21.95
CA LYS A 66 -4.25 14.06 22.39
C LYS A 66 -5.51 14.28 23.23
N TYR A 67 -6.51 13.43 23.06
CA TYR A 67 -7.84 13.64 23.68
C TYR A 67 -8.31 12.46 24.52
N ASP A 68 -7.45 11.45 24.72
CA ASP A 68 -7.74 10.18 25.43
C ASP A 68 -9.06 9.53 24.99
N THR A 69 -9.39 9.65 23.71
CA THR A 69 -10.60 9.08 23.13
C THR A 69 -10.26 7.78 22.42
N GLU A 70 -10.88 6.68 22.85
CA GLU A 70 -10.73 5.37 22.22
C GLU A 70 -11.87 5.13 21.21
N VAL A 71 -11.50 5.05 19.93
CA VAL A 71 -12.43 4.72 18.84
C VAL A 71 -12.54 3.20 18.73
N LEU A 72 -13.76 2.68 18.86
CA LEU A 72 -14.09 1.26 18.78
C LEU A 72 -14.79 0.88 17.48
N ARG A 73 -15.36 1.85 16.78
CA ARG A 73 -16.04 1.65 15.49
C ARG A 73 -15.69 2.74 14.50
N VAL A 74 -15.44 2.34 13.26
CA VAL A 74 -15.16 3.23 12.14
C VAL A 74 -16.12 2.89 11.01
N ASN A 75 -16.88 3.88 10.56
CA ASN A 75 -17.80 3.74 9.43
C ASN A 75 -17.27 4.54 8.25
N PHE A 76 -16.78 3.85 7.22
CA PHE A 76 -16.40 4.46 5.95
C PHE A 76 -17.64 4.59 5.06
N ARG A 77 -17.86 5.78 4.51
CA ARG A 77 -18.97 6.06 3.60
C ARG A 77 -18.49 6.72 2.33
N ILE A 78 -19.03 6.24 1.21
CA ILE A 78 -18.80 6.78 -0.12
C ILE A 78 -20.14 6.87 -0.84
N ASP A 79 -20.49 8.06 -1.33
CA ASP A 79 -21.67 8.24 -2.17
C ASP A 79 -21.23 8.37 -3.64
N LYS A 80 -21.34 7.26 -4.38
CA LYS A 80 -20.93 7.14 -5.79
C LYS A 80 -21.77 8.08 -6.67
N PRO A 81 -21.14 8.94 -7.48
CA PRO A 81 -21.86 9.82 -8.38
C PRO A 81 -22.59 9.01 -9.48
N LYS A 82 -23.74 9.50 -9.94
CA LYS A 82 -24.56 8.83 -10.98
C LYS A 82 -23.81 8.56 -12.28
N LYS A 83 -22.76 9.34 -12.59
CA LYS A 83 -21.88 9.18 -13.75
C LYS A 83 -20.45 8.84 -13.29
N ALA A 84 -20.29 7.86 -12.42
CA ALA A 84 -18.96 7.43 -12.02
C ALA A 84 -18.25 6.74 -13.19
N GLU A 85 -16.98 7.08 -13.38
CA GLU A 85 -16.11 6.48 -14.38
C GLU A 85 -15.75 5.04 -14.00
N THR A 86 -15.35 4.22 -14.98
CA THR A 86 -14.88 2.84 -14.78
C THR A 86 -13.78 2.73 -13.71
N LEU A 87 -12.94 3.77 -13.58
CA LEU A 87 -11.87 3.81 -12.57
C LEU A 87 -12.41 3.87 -11.13
N PHE A 88 -13.63 4.35 -10.91
CA PHE A 88 -14.23 4.38 -9.58
C PHE A 88 -14.34 2.97 -9.01
N ASP A 89 -14.89 2.03 -9.77
CA ASP A 89 -15.17 0.68 -9.30
C ASP A 89 -13.88 -0.08 -8.96
N LEU A 90 -12.82 0.15 -9.76
CA LEU A 90 -11.50 -0.41 -9.49
C LEU A 90 -10.90 0.13 -8.18
N ASN A 91 -10.90 1.45 -8.00
CA ASN A 91 -10.35 2.06 -6.79
C ASN A 91 -11.18 1.72 -5.54
N PHE A 92 -12.50 1.59 -5.70
CA PHE A 92 -13.40 1.15 -4.64
C PHE A 92 -13.10 -0.29 -4.21
N GLU A 93 -12.89 -1.21 -5.14
CA GLU A 93 -12.51 -2.60 -4.83
C GLU A 93 -11.15 -2.66 -4.11
N SER A 94 -10.16 -1.89 -4.55
CA SER A 94 -8.87 -1.78 -3.85
C SER A 94 -9.05 -1.24 -2.41
N LEU A 95 -9.85 -0.19 -2.21
CA LEU A 95 -10.19 0.30 -0.86
C LEU A 95 -10.90 -0.76 -0.02
N ARG A 96 -11.89 -1.48 -0.59
CA ARG A 96 -12.62 -2.55 0.12
C ARG A 96 -11.66 -3.62 0.63
N ARG A 97 -10.69 -4.03 -0.18
CA ARG A 97 -9.65 -5.01 0.24
C ARG A 97 -8.79 -4.47 1.38
N ARG A 98 -8.36 -3.20 1.32
CA ARG A 98 -7.62 -2.57 2.43
C ARG A 98 -8.44 -2.47 3.72
N ILE A 99 -9.68 -2.04 3.65
CA ILE A 99 -10.57 -1.97 4.84
C ILE A 99 -10.85 -3.36 5.39
N SER A 100 -11.00 -4.37 4.52
CA SER A 100 -11.14 -5.78 4.93
C SER A 100 -9.91 -6.24 5.71
N PHE A 101 -8.70 -5.97 5.18
CA PHE A 101 -7.45 -6.24 5.89
C PHE A 101 -7.37 -5.52 7.24
N LEU A 102 -7.73 -4.24 7.30
CA LEU A 102 -7.72 -3.47 8.54
C LEU A 102 -8.69 -4.07 9.58
N SER A 103 -9.86 -4.52 9.14
CA SER A 103 -10.85 -5.19 9.99
C SER A 103 -10.31 -6.48 10.60
N ILE A 104 -9.69 -7.32 9.78
CA ILE A 104 -9.09 -8.59 10.21
C ILE A 104 -7.91 -8.36 11.16
N ASN A 105 -7.01 -7.43 10.83
CA ASN A 105 -5.77 -7.21 11.57
C ASN A 105 -5.96 -6.40 12.87
N ASN A 106 -7.09 -5.70 13.01
CA ASN A 106 -7.39 -4.84 14.16
C ASN A 106 -8.72 -5.22 14.82
N PRO A 107 -8.82 -6.41 15.45
CA PRO A 107 -10.08 -6.95 15.98
C PRO A 107 -10.72 -6.11 17.09
N ASN A 108 -9.96 -5.20 17.70
CA ASN A 108 -10.47 -4.28 18.73
C ASN A 108 -11.26 -3.10 18.15
N ILE A 109 -11.21 -2.89 16.83
CA ILE A 109 -11.92 -1.82 16.13
C ILE A 109 -12.81 -2.46 15.08
N THR A 110 -14.12 -2.19 15.15
CA THR A 110 -15.06 -2.62 14.12
C THR A 110 -15.03 -1.66 12.94
N PHE A 111 -14.69 -2.16 11.76
CA PHE A 111 -14.73 -1.38 10.52
C PHE A 111 -15.95 -1.75 9.68
N THR A 112 -16.63 -0.74 9.14
CA THR A 112 -17.72 -0.91 8.18
C THR A 112 -17.48 -0.04 6.95
N LEU A 113 -18.03 -0.45 5.82
CA LEU A 113 -17.97 0.29 4.55
C LEU A 113 -19.37 0.37 3.96
N SER A 114 -19.78 1.56 3.52
CA SER A 114 -21.04 1.78 2.83
C SER A 114 -20.85 2.52 1.52
N LEU A 115 -21.61 2.11 0.50
CA LEU A 115 -21.67 2.73 -0.82
C LEU A 115 -23.10 3.17 -1.10
N ASN A 116 -23.34 4.46 -1.35
CA ASN A 116 -24.69 5.00 -1.56
C ASN A 116 -25.67 4.62 -0.42
N LYS A 117 -25.19 4.68 0.83
CA LYS A 117 -25.93 4.28 2.04
C LYS A 117 -26.30 2.78 2.12
N GLN A 118 -25.74 1.94 1.25
CA GLN A 118 -25.88 0.49 1.35
C GLN A 118 -24.61 -0.09 1.97
N ASP A 119 -24.77 -0.97 2.96
CA ASP A 119 -23.66 -1.65 3.59
C ASP A 119 -22.99 -2.61 2.60
N ILE A 120 -21.66 -2.54 2.55
CA ILE A 120 -20.81 -3.36 1.72
C ILE A 120 -20.13 -4.38 2.61
N VAL A 121 -20.35 -5.66 2.30
CA VAL A 121 -19.73 -6.77 3.03
C VAL A 121 -18.22 -6.72 2.82
N LEU A 122 -17.46 -6.59 3.90
CA LEU A 122 -16.01 -6.72 3.86
C LEU A 122 -15.63 -8.19 3.65
N TYR A 123 -14.48 -8.42 3.02
CA TYR A 123 -13.94 -9.76 2.88
C TYR A 123 -13.50 -10.28 4.24
N ASP A 124 -13.86 -11.52 4.56
CA ASP A 124 -13.21 -12.25 5.64
C ASP A 124 -11.78 -12.66 5.23
N GLU A 125 -11.01 -13.20 6.18
CA GLU A 125 -9.62 -13.59 5.94
C GLU A 125 -9.49 -14.59 4.78
N THR A 126 -10.34 -15.60 4.75
CA THR A 126 -10.33 -16.62 3.69
C THR A 126 -10.57 -15.99 2.33
N THR A 127 -11.62 -15.20 2.17
CA THR A 127 -12.00 -14.60 0.89
C THR A 127 -11.02 -13.50 0.46
N LEU A 128 -10.38 -12.81 1.41
CA LEU A 128 -9.37 -11.80 1.10
C LEU A 128 -8.10 -12.45 0.55
N PHE A 129 -7.59 -13.50 1.20
CA PHE A 129 -6.29 -14.09 0.84
C PHE A 129 -6.37 -15.27 -0.13
N HIS A 130 -7.46 -16.03 -0.14
CA HIS A 130 -7.73 -17.11 -1.09
C HIS A 130 -8.70 -16.62 -2.17
N ARG A 131 -8.14 -15.88 -3.12
CA ARG A 131 -8.91 -15.27 -4.20
C ARG A 131 -9.52 -16.33 -5.13
N PRO A 132 -10.66 -16.04 -5.79
CA PRO A 132 -11.29 -16.97 -6.72
C PRO A 132 -10.34 -17.43 -7.85
N ASP A 133 -10.40 -18.71 -8.22
CA ASP A 133 -9.52 -19.33 -9.24
C ASP A 133 -9.66 -18.73 -10.64
N ASN A 134 -10.76 -18.03 -10.91
CA ASN A 134 -10.97 -17.31 -12.17
C ASN A 134 -10.26 -15.95 -12.21
N GLU A 135 -9.72 -15.43 -11.10
CA GLU A 135 -8.89 -14.22 -11.14
C GLU A 135 -7.51 -14.53 -11.76
N VAL A 136 -7.12 -13.76 -12.78
CA VAL A 136 -5.82 -13.87 -13.45
C VAL A 136 -5.02 -12.57 -13.31
N ILE A 137 -3.69 -12.66 -13.33
CA ILE A 137 -2.80 -11.51 -13.18
C ILE A 137 -2.18 -11.04 -14.49
N HIS A 138 -1.74 -9.77 -14.53
CA HIS A 138 -0.96 -9.23 -15.63
C HIS A 138 0.41 -9.91 -15.74
N THR A 139 0.66 -10.69 -16.79
CA THR A 139 1.89 -11.50 -16.89
C THR A 139 3.05 -10.82 -17.62
N LYS A 140 2.80 -9.72 -18.33
CA LYS A 140 3.83 -9.03 -19.12
C LYS A 140 4.49 -7.92 -18.32
N VAL A 141 5.79 -8.06 -18.04
CA VAL A 141 6.62 -6.95 -17.56
C VAL A 141 7.22 -6.25 -18.78
N ALA A 142 7.09 -4.94 -18.89
CA ALA A 142 7.64 -4.20 -20.02
C ALA A 142 9.18 -4.31 -20.01
N LYS A 143 9.77 -4.72 -21.13
CA LYS A 143 11.24 -4.61 -21.31
C LYS A 143 11.58 -3.13 -21.41
N ARG A 144 12.36 -2.62 -20.45
CA ARG A 144 12.82 -1.23 -20.46
C ARG A 144 14.30 -1.16 -20.81
N SER A 145 14.64 -0.39 -21.84
CA SER A 145 16.02 -0.10 -22.23
C SER A 145 16.63 0.98 -21.34
N ASP A 146 17.93 1.20 -21.49
CA ASP A 146 18.65 2.30 -20.84
C ASP A 146 18.34 3.67 -21.50
N ASP A 147 17.51 3.70 -22.55
CA ASP A 147 17.15 4.92 -23.29
C ASP A 147 16.01 5.73 -22.64
N ASP A 148 15.53 5.30 -21.46
CA ASP A 148 14.56 6.07 -20.70
C ASP A 148 15.13 7.47 -20.41
N LYS A 149 14.36 8.50 -20.79
CA LYS A 149 14.72 9.92 -20.61
C LYS A 149 15.12 10.20 -19.15
N PRO A 150 16.05 11.14 -18.90
CA PRO A 150 16.32 11.62 -17.54
C PRO A 150 15.01 12.00 -16.85
N GLY A 151 14.77 11.40 -15.69
CA GLY A 151 13.53 11.57 -14.93
C GLY A 151 13.73 12.38 -13.66
N LEU A 152 12.61 12.69 -13.00
CA LEU A 152 12.55 13.21 -11.63
C LEU A 152 13.42 12.37 -10.67
N LEU A 153 13.79 12.94 -9.51
CA LEU A 153 14.70 12.32 -8.54
C LEU A 153 14.38 10.85 -8.25
N GLU A 154 13.10 10.54 -7.99
CA GLU A 154 12.60 9.16 -7.76
C GLU A 154 12.94 8.22 -8.92
N LYS A 155 12.72 8.63 -10.17
CA LYS A 155 13.00 7.80 -11.36
C LYS A 155 14.49 7.64 -11.62
N SER A 156 15.28 8.68 -11.37
CA SER A 156 16.74 8.59 -11.46
C SER A 156 17.31 7.65 -10.39
N PHE A 157 16.79 7.71 -9.17
CA PHE A 157 17.17 6.80 -8.08
C PHE A 157 16.73 5.36 -8.36
N GLN A 158 15.50 5.14 -8.84
CA GLN A 158 15.02 3.84 -9.31
C GLN A 158 15.94 3.25 -10.37
N ALA A 159 16.34 4.04 -11.38
CA ALA A 159 17.24 3.60 -12.44
C ALA A 159 18.63 3.23 -11.91
N PHE A 160 19.15 3.99 -10.95
CA PHE A 160 20.39 3.65 -10.24
C PHE A 160 20.27 2.31 -9.51
N LEU A 161 19.24 2.14 -8.68
CA LEU A 161 19.00 0.90 -7.92
C LEU A 161 18.82 -0.32 -8.83
N TYR A 162 18.17 -0.13 -9.98
CA TYR A 162 17.99 -1.15 -11.01
C TYR A 162 19.31 -1.55 -11.71
N GLY A 163 20.33 -0.69 -11.67
CA GLY A 163 21.60 -0.93 -12.36
C GLY A 163 21.59 -0.52 -13.83
N LYS A 164 20.95 0.60 -14.17
CA LYS A 164 21.03 1.21 -15.52
C LYS A 164 22.49 1.39 -15.96
N GLY A 165 22.82 0.99 -17.19
CA GLY A 165 24.17 1.10 -17.76
C GLY A 165 25.12 -0.05 -17.42
N LEU A 166 24.62 -1.17 -16.86
CA LEU A 166 25.43 -2.32 -16.47
C LEU A 166 25.05 -3.56 -17.23
N GLU A 167 26.04 -4.42 -17.48
CA GLU A 167 25.85 -5.72 -18.12
C GLU A 167 25.01 -6.67 -17.24
N THR A 168 25.23 -6.66 -15.93
CA THR A 168 24.47 -7.45 -14.95
C THR A 168 23.70 -6.56 -13.98
N ARG A 169 22.39 -6.79 -13.89
CA ARG A 169 21.45 -6.02 -13.05
C ARG A 169 21.19 -6.76 -11.74
N THR A 170 22.18 -6.73 -10.85
CA THR A 170 22.11 -7.36 -9.52
C THR A 170 21.58 -6.40 -8.45
N ASN A 171 21.14 -6.96 -7.33
CA ASN A 171 20.54 -6.22 -6.23
C ASN A 171 21.54 -5.57 -5.24
N ASP A 172 22.85 -5.64 -5.51
CA ASP A 172 23.91 -5.12 -4.63
C ASP A 172 23.71 -3.64 -4.23
N ARG A 173 23.18 -2.83 -5.16
CA ARG A 173 22.92 -1.39 -4.94
C ARG A 173 21.83 -1.13 -3.91
N LEU A 174 20.94 -2.09 -3.69
CA LEU A 174 19.90 -1.97 -2.67
C LEU A 174 20.46 -1.98 -1.25
N ALA A 175 21.76 -2.25 -1.05
CA ALA A 175 22.42 -2.09 0.25
C ALA A 175 22.23 -0.69 0.87
N ILE A 176 22.02 0.35 0.05
CA ILE A 176 21.67 1.70 0.53
C ILE A 176 20.30 1.76 1.23
N LEU A 177 19.41 0.79 0.98
CA LEU A 177 18.10 0.66 1.61
C LEU A 177 18.18 -0.01 2.99
N GLY A 178 19.38 -0.41 3.44
CA GLY A 178 19.65 -0.86 4.79
C GLY A 178 20.00 -2.34 4.92
N GLU A 179 19.93 -2.81 6.17
CA GLU A 179 20.53 -4.07 6.61
C GLU A 179 19.98 -5.31 5.87
N ASP A 180 18.73 -5.26 5.40
CA ASP A 180 18.09 -6.36 4.67
C ASP A 180 18.71 -6.63 3.30
N PHE A 181 19.51 -5.71 2.76
CA PHE A 181 20.16 -5.84 1.45
C PHE A 181 21.68 -5.75 1.53
N TYR A 182 22.24 -5.46 2.72
CA TYR A 182 23.68 -5.40 2.93
C TYR A 182 24.31 -6.80 3.01
N GLN A 183 25.49 -6.98 2.39
CA GLN A 183 26.28 -8.22 2.40
C GLN A 183 25.47 -9.49 2.04
N MET A 184 24.61 -9.41 1.01
CA MET A 184 23.93 -10.61 0.51
C MET A 184 24.96 -11.65 0.03
N LYS A 185 24.93 -12.84 0.63
CA LYS A 185 25.78 -13.97 0.24
C LYS A 185 25.20 -14.60 -1.04
N GLY A 186 25.97 -14.62 -2.12
CA GLY A 186 25.54 -15.07 -3.46
C GLY A 186 25.02 -13.89 -4.27
N LYS A 187 25.89 -13.33 -5.13
CA LYS A 187 25.82 -11.95 -5.63
C LYS A 187 24.94 -11.71 -6.86
N ASP A 188 24.18 -12.70 -7.33
CA ASP A 188 23.48 -12.60 -8.62
C ASP A 188 21.96 -12.73 -8.47
N VAL A 189 21.36 -12.06 -7.49
CA VAL A 189 19.89 -11.93 -7.47
C VAL A 189 19.52 -10.79 -8.39
N GLY A 190 18.75 -11.10 -9.44
CA GLY A 190 18.28 -10.09 -10.37
C GLY A 190 17.25 -9.14 -9.77
N VAL A 191 17.09 -8.00 -10.43
CA VAL A 191 16.18 -6.92 -10.05
C VAL A 191 15.15 -6.71 -11.15
N LEU A 192 13.89 -6.58 -10.77
CA LEU A 192 12.80 -6.13 -11.63
C LEU A 192 12.46 -4.67 -11.30
N ARG A 193 12.11 -3.88 -12.31
CA ARG A 193 11.57 -2.53 -12.12
C ARG A 193 10.20 -2.39 -12.78
N GLU A 194 9.36 -1.51 -12.23
CA GLU A 194 8.01 -1.23 -12.72
C GLU A 194 7.14 -2.50 -12.87
N PHE A 195 7.16 -3.37 -11.86
CA PHE A 195 6.46 -4.65 -11.90
C PHE A 195 4.93 -4.44 -11.85
N PRO A 196 4.14 -4.97 -12.82
CA PRO A 196 2.71 -4.70 -12.92
C PRO A 196 1.89 -5.56 -11.94
N THR A 197 0.85 -4.96 -11.33
CA THR A 197 -0.03 -5.62 -10.34
C THR A 197 -1.48 -5.79 -10.80
N GLY A 198 -1.73 -5.71 -12.10
CA GLY A 198 -3.10 -5.80 -12.65
C GLY A 198 -3.75 -7.16 -12.37
N VAL A 199 -5.02 -7.14 -11.96
CA VAL A 199 -5.86 -8.32 -11.72
C VAL A 199 -7.12 -8.23 -12.57
N PHE A 200 -7.51 -9.37 -13.16
CA PHE A 200 -8.59 -9.45 -14.13
C PHE A 200 -9.45 -10.70 -13.91
N ASN A 201 -10.70 -10.63 -14.33
CA ASN A 201 -11.61 -11.76 -14.33
C ASN A 201 -11.42 -12.60 -15.60
N SER A 202 -10.99 -13.85 -15.45
CA SER A 202 -10.80 -14.89 -16.47
C SER A 202 -9.77 -14.64 -17.56
N LYS A 203 -9.54 -13.38 -18.00
CA LYS A 203 -8.58 -13.02 -19.05
C LYS A 203 -8.03 -11.62 -18.82
N VAL A 204 -6.83 -11.33 -19.33
CA VAL A 204 -6.25 -9.99 -19.25
C VAL A 204 -6.91 -9.06 -20.28
N SER A 205 -7.92 -8.29 -19.87
CA SER A 205 -8.54 -7.22 -20.69
C SER A 205 -9.09 -6.07 -19.84
N GLU A 206 -9.13 -4.85 -20.38
CA GLU A 206 -9.68 -3.68 -19.65
C GLU A 206 -11.11 -3.90 -19.13
N SER A 207 -11.97 -4.53 -19.95
CA SER A 207 -13.36 -4.82 -19.58
C SER A 207 -13.54 -5.85 -18.45
N THR A 208 -12.49 -6.59 -18.11
CA THR A 208 -12.51 -7.60 -17.04
C THR A 208 -11.62 -7.23 -15.86
N ARG A 209 -11.03 -6.03 -15.88
CA ARG A 209 -10.14 -5.54 -14.83
C ARG A 209 -10.91 -5.42 -13.50
N ILE A 210 -10.31 -5.91 -12.43
CA ILE A 210 -10.90 -5.94 -11.07
C ILE A 210 -10.32 -4.83 -10.19
N MET A 211 -9.01 -4.60 -10.28
CA MET A 211 -8.30 -3.57 -9.52
C MET A 211 -7.51 -2.64 -10.45
N PRO A 212 -7.10 -1.44 -10.00
CA PRO A 212 -6.21 -0.59 -10.77
C PRO A 212 -4.91 -1.33 -11.08
N THR A 213 -4.43 -1.23 -12.32
CA THR A 213 -3.11 -1.74 -12.67
C THR A 213 -2.07 -0.71 -12.25
N GLU A 214 -1.22 -1.10 -11.30
CA GLU A 214 -0.11 -0.29 -10.80
C GLU A 214 1.22 -0.93 -11.13
N ALA A 215 2.29 -0.13 -11.09
CA ALA A 215 3.66 -0.60 -11.26
C ALA A 215 4.43 -0.41 -9.95
N VAL A 216 4.88 -1.52 -9.35
CA VAL A 216 5.78 -1.52 -8.20
C VAL A 216 7.16 -1.06 -8.65
N ASP A 217 7.80 -0.18 -7.89
CA ASP A 217 9.05 0.39 -8.34
C ASP A 217 10.17 -0.63 -8.51
N ILE A 218 10.42 -1.48 -7.51
CA ILE A 218 11.44 -2.54 -7.56
C ILE A 218 10.91 -3.84 -6.95
N VAL A 219 11.22 -4.97 -7.59
CA VAL A 219 11.00 -6.32 -7.04
C VAL A 219 12.30 -7.11 -7.10
N THR A 220 12.72 -7.73 -5.99
CA THR A 220 13.93 -8.56 -5.91
C THR A 220 13.87 -9.55 -4.73
N LEU A 221 15.00 -10.11 -4.30
CA LEU A 221 15.16 -10.80 -3.01
C LEU A 221 15.95 -9.94 -2.02
N ASN A 222 15.62 -10.08 -0.73
CA ASN A 222 16.46 -9.57 0.36
C ASN A 222 17.40 -10.68 0.90
N LYS A 223 18.28 -10.33 1.85
CA LYS A 223 19.25 -11.26 2.46
C LYS A 223 18.63 -12.47 3.17
N LEU A 224 17.38 -12.32 3.63
CA LEU A 224 16.62 -13.41 4.27
C LEU A 224 16.02 -14.36 3.21
N GLY A 225 16.07 -13.99 1.93
CA GLY A 225 15.48 -14.70 0.81
C GLY A 225 13.99 -14.41 0.63
N ASN A 226 13.43 -13.42 1.34
CA ASN A 226 12.06 -12.98 1.11
C ASN A 226 11.96 -12.25 -0.23
N LEU A 227 10.79 -12.34 -0.87
CA LEU A 227 10.48 -11.46 -2.00
C LEU A 227 10.38 -10.03 -1.47
N ALA A 228 11.26 -9.16 -1.92
CA ALA A 228 11.26 -7.75 -1.58
C ALA A 228 10.46 -6.98 -2.62
N VAL A 229 9.44 -6.27 -2.17
CA VAL A 229 8.54 -5.41 -2.96
C VAL A 229 8.79 -3.99 -2.48
N ILE A 230 9.30 -3.10 -3.32
CA ILE A 230 9.84 -1.82 -2.89
C ILE A 230 9.11 -0.71 -3.64
N GLU A 231 8.54 0.23 -2.89
CA GLU A 231 7.97 1.48 -3.38
C GLU A 231 8.85 2.65 -2.96
N LEU A 232 9.21 3.50 -3.91
CA LEU A 232 10.03 4.69 -3.70
C LEU A 232 9.12 5.93 -3.68
N LYS A 233 9.34 6.85 -2.73
CA LYS A 233 8.62 8.14 -2.66
C LYS A 233 9.56 9.29 -2.27
N LEU A 234 10.62 9.51 -3.03
CA LEU A 234 11.60 10.56 -2.70
C LEU A 234 10.95 11.95 -2.75
N ASP A 235 11.26 12.78 -1.75
CA ASP A 235 10.73 14.14 -1.56
C ASP A 235 9.19 14.24 -1.53
N ASN A 236 8.50 13.13 -1.25
CA ASN A 236 7.04 13.09 -1.16
C ASN A 236 6.59 12.50 0.18
N SER A 237 6.19 13.37 1.12
CA SER A 237 5.70 12.99 2.44
C SER A 237 4.20 12.71 2.48
N GLU A 238 3.61 12.21 1.40
CA GLU A 238 2.20 11.82 1.36
C GLU A 238 1.93 10.63 2.29
N LEU A 239 0.90 10.75 3.13
CA LEU A 239 0.53 9.69 4.08
C LEU A 239 -0.02 8.46 3.34
N GLU A 240 -0.65 8.68 2.19
CA GLU A 240 -1.29 7.66 1.35
C GLU A 240 -0.35 6.63 0.72
N VAL A 241 0.98 6.82 0.82
CA VAL A 241 1.94 5.79 0.40
C VAL A 241 1.75 4.48 1.16
N ILE A 242 1.28 4.53 2.42
CA ILE A 242 1.05 3.30 3.20
C ILE A 242 -0.09 2.44 2.62
N SER A 243 -1.11 3.06 2.04
CA SER A 243 -2.19 2.33 1.36
C SER A 243 -1.68 1.68 0.08
N GLN A 244 -0.81 2.37 -0.66
CA GLN A 244 -0.22 1.82 -1.88
C GLN A 244 0.66 0.61 -1.59
N ILE A 245 1.53 0.67 -0.58
CA ILE A 245 2.34 -0.50 -0.22
C ILE A 245 1.50 -1.65 0.35
N LEU A 246 0.38 -1.34 1.03
CA LEU A 246 -0.58 -2.37 1.46
C LEU A 246 -1.24 -3.03 0.26
N ASP A 247 -1.68 -2.27 -0.75
CA ASP A 247 -2.23 -2.84 -2.00
C ASP A 247 -1.25 -3.83 -2.64
N TYR A 248 0.05 -3.51 -2.64
CA TYR A 248 1.09 -4.43 -3.12
C TYR A 248 1.27 -5.65 -2.23
N GLY A 249 1.33 -5.47 -0.91
CA GLY A 249 1.40 -6.58 0.04
C GLY A 249 0.26 -7.58 -0.14
N LEU A 250 -0.97 -7.06 -0.25
CA LEU A 250 -2.16 -7.86 -0.54
C LEU A 250 -2.04 -8.56 -1.90
N TYR A 251 -1.66 -7.84 -2.96
CA TYR A 251 -1.47 -8.44 -4.29
C TYR A 251 -0.50 -9.62 -4.27
N PHE A 252 0.72 -9.42 -3.75
CA PHE A 252 1.73 -10.50 -3.74
C PHE A 252 1.35 -11.64 -2.81
N SER A 253 0.62 -11.36 -1.73
CA SER A 253 0.12 -12.40 -0.85
C SER A 253 -0.96 -13.25 -1.53
N CYS A 254 -1.96 -12.61 -2.14
CA CYS A 254 -3.09 -13.27 -2.79
C CYS A 254 -2.68 -14.07 -4.03
N TYR A 255 -1.78 -13.53 -4.85
CA TYR A 255 -1.45 -14.09 -6.16
C TYR A 255 -0.04 -14.68 -6.22
N ARG A 256 0.54 -15.01 -5.06
CA ARG A 256 1.92 -15.49 -4.94
C ARG A 256 2.26 -16.58 -5.95
N ASP A 257 1.43 -17.61 -6.04
CA ASP A 257 1.69 -18.76 -6.90
C ASP A 257 1.60 -18.41 -8.39
N LEU A 258 0.77 -17.44 -8.77
CA LEU A 258 0.70 -16.94 -10.13
C LEU A 258 1.92 -16.07 -10.45
N VAL A 259 2.33 -15.19 -9.54
CA VAL A 259 3.52 -14.34 -9.67
C VAL A 259 4.78 -15.20 -9.85
N LEU A 260 4.97 -16.23 -9.01
CA LEU A 260 6.14 -17.11 -9.07
C LEU A 260 6.20 -17.99 -10.33
N LYS A 261 5.13 -18.04 -11.13
CA LYS A 261 5.07 -18.73 -12.43
C LYS A 261 5.23 -17.78 -13.62
N MET A 262 5.33 -16.46 -13.39
CA MET A 262 5.47 -15.50 -14.48
C MET A 262 6.83 -15.66 -15.17
N PRO A 263 6.89 -15.62 -16.52
CA PRO A 263 8.15 -15.74 -17.26
C PRO A 263 9.21 -14.74 -16.78
N SER A 264 8.82 -13.47 -16.63
CA SER A 264 9.72 -12.40 -16.15
C SER A 264 10.29 -12.64 -14.75
N ILE A 265 9.61 -13.42 -13.91
CA ILE A 265 10.05 -13.79 -12.56
C ILE A 265 11.00 -15.00 -12.65
N THR A 266 10.64 -16.01 -13.44
CA THR A 266 11.45 -17.22 -13.63
C THR A 266 12.70 -17.01 -14.49
N GLU A 267 12.75 -15.95 -15.29
CA GLU A 267 13.94 -15.53 -16.04
C GLU A 267 14.99 -14.84 -15.15
N ILE A 268 14.54 -14.25 -14.04
CA ILE A 268 15.36 -13.39 -13.16
C ILE A 268 15.77 -14.12 -11.89
N PHE A 269 14.92 -15.01 -11.39
CA PHE A 269 15.22 -15.86 -10.24
C PHE A 269 15.32 -17.32 -10.68
N ASP A 270 16.38 -17.99 -10.24
CA ASP A 270 16.59 -19.40 -10.56
C ASP A 270 15.55 -20.33 -9.89
N ALA A 271 15.48 -21.59 -10.32
CA ALA A 271 14.51 -22.55 -9.81
C ALA A 271 14.66 -22.84 -8.30
N ALA A 272 15.88 -22.77 -7.76
CA ALA A 272 16.13 -22.97 -6.34
C ALA A 272 15.65 -21.76 -5.51
N GLN A 273 15.88 -20.55 -6.00
CA GLN A 273 15.36 -19.31 -5.45
C GLN A 273 13.83 -19.29 -5.48
N ILE A 274 13.20 -19.66 -6.60
CA ILE A 274 11.74 -19.78 -6.70
C ILE A 274 11.18 -20.81 -5.71
N THR A 275 11.86 -21.96 -5.54
CA THR A 275 11.44 -22.99 -4.58
C THR A 275 11.54 -22.48 -3.14
N LYS A 276 12.60 -21.74 -2.80
CA LYS A 276 12.74 -21.08 -1.49
C LYS A 276 11.68 -20.00 -1.31
N LEU A 277 11.41 -19.22 -2.35
CA LEU A 277 10.37 -18.19 -2.41
C LEU A 277 8.97 -18.73 -2.16
N ARG A 278 8.69 -20.02 -2.26
CA ARG A 278 7.39 -20.59 -1.87
C ARG A 278 7.23 -20.76 -0.36
N LYS A 279 8.34 -20.75 0.40
CA LYS A 279 8.39 -21.10 1.83
C LYS A 279 8.66 -19.91 2.76
N VAL A 280 8.94 -18.73 2.21
CA VAL A 280 9.39 -17.54 2.95
C VAL A 280 8.31 -16.46 2.99
N GLY A 281 8.58 -15.30 3.58
CA GLY A 281 7.64 -14.17 3.56
C GLY A 281 7.82 -13.25 2.36
N ILE A 282 6.91 -12.31 2.20
CA ILE A 282 7.07 -11.11 1.36
C ILE A 282 7.45 -9.95 2.28
N SER A 283 8.38 -9.10 1.87
CA SER A 283 8.75 -7.89 2.61
C SER A 283 8.49 -6.69 1.72
N CYS A 284 7.55 -5.85 2.13
CA CYS A 284 7.08 -4.70 1.38
C CYS A 284 7.68 -3.43 2.00
N TYR A 285 8.59 -2.79 1.28
CA TYR A 285 9.35 -1.64 1.74
C TYR A 285 8.74 -0.36 1.16
N VAL A 286 8.46 0.62 2.02
CA VAL A 286 8.32 2.01 1.59
C VAL A 286 9.62 2.71 1.88
N VAL A 287 10.22 3.28 0.84
CA VAL A 287 11.49 3.98 0.91
C VAL A 287 11.25 5.47 0.66
N ASN A 288 11.69 6.29 1.59
CA ASN A 288 11.56 7.74 1.50
C ASN A 288 12.69 8.42 2.28
N ASN A 289 13.07 9.65 1.92
CA ASN A 289 13.95 10.50 2.71
C ASN A 289 13.17 11.36 3.72
N TYR A 290 11.87 11.58 3.51
CA TYR A 290 11.01 12.37 4.41
C TYR A 290 9.58 11.81 4.47
N PHE A 291 9.24 11.12 5.56
CA PHE A 291 7.90 10.59 5.79
C PHE A 291 6.97 11.64 6.42
N HIS A 292 5.66 11.50 6.17
CA HIS A 292 4.65 12.29 6.87
C HIS A 292 4.81 12.15 8.40
N PRO A 293 4.66 13.21 9.21
CA PRO A 293 4.80 13.12 10.67
C PRO A 293 3.89 12.09 11.34
N ARG A 294 2.70 11.84 10.76
CA ARG A 294 1.74 10.84 11.26
C ARG A 294 2.00 9.41 10.78
N PHE A 295 3.03 9.17 9.97
CA PHE A 295 3.25 7.86 9.34
C PHE A 295 3.47 6.76 10.38
N ASP A 296 4.31 7.01 11.38
CA ASP A 296 4.63 6.01 12.41
C ASP A 296 3.43 5.74 13.33
N ASP A 297 2.62 6.76 13.61
CA ASP A 297 1.39 6.64 14.41
C ASP A 297 0.37 5.69 13.78
N ILE A 298 0.31 5.65 12.45
CA ILE A 298 -0.65 4.82 11.72
C ILE A 298 -0.07 3.47 11.29
N LEU A 299 1.25 3.35 11.15
CA LEU A 299 1.90 2.11 10.69
C LEU A 299 1.49 0.90 11.53
N ARG A 300 1.24 1.07 12.82
CA ARG A 300 0.77 0.01 13.73
C ARG A 300 -0.54 -0.66 13.31
N PHE A 301 -1.45 0.05 12.63
CA PHE A 301 -2.72 -0.51 12.16
C PHE A 301 -2.54 -1.40 10.93
N TYR A 302 -1.51 -1.10 10.14
CA TYR A 302 -1.11 -1.87 8.95
C TYR A 302 -0.12 -2.99 9.28
N SER A 303 0.52 -2.92 10.45
CA SER A 303 1.51 -3.88 10.90
C SER A 303 0.83 -5.19 11.25
N ILE A 304 1.27 -6.24 10.57
CA ILE A 304 0.69 -7.57 10.66
C ILE A 304 0.99 -8.19 12.03
N LYS A 305 -0.07 -8.57 12.77
CA LYS A 305 0.06 -9.12 14.14
C LYS A 305 0.45 -10.59 14.17
N THR A 306 0.15 -11.35 13.12
CA THR A 306 0.45 -12.79 13.01
C THR A 306 1.21 -13.08 11.73
N LYS A 307 2.11 -14.07 11.71
CA LYS A 307 2.92 -14.36 10.50
C LYS A 307 2.08 -14.91 9.32
N ASP A 308 0.79 -15.09 9.52
CA ASP A 308 -0.09 -15.91 8.70
C ASP A 308 -0.48 -15.23 7.38
N TYR A 309 -0.48 -13.89 7.32
CA TYR A 309 -0.83 -13.16 6.10
C TYR A 309 0.29 -13.13 5.04
N GLY A 310 1.45 -13.74 5.29
CA GLY A 310 2.47 -13.97 4.26
C GLY A 310 3.27 -12.74 3.80
N PHE A 311 3.00 -11.53 4.28
CA PHE A 311 3.80 -10.32 4.00
C PHE A 311 4.12 -9.50 5.27
N TYR A 312 4.98 -8.49 5.14
CA TYR A 312 5.30 -7.52 6.21
C TYR A 312 5.55 -6.15 5.58
N LEU A 313 5.06 -5.08 6.20
CA LEU A 313 5.38 -3.71 5.79
C LEU A 313 6.62 -3.21 6.55
N LYS A 314 7.54 -2.57 5.83
CA LYS A 314 8.77 -2.00 6.38
C LYS A 314 8.95 -0.57 5.90
N LYS A 315 9.24 0.33 6.85
CA LYS A 315 9.65 1.71 6.58
C LYS A 315 11.17 1.74 6.40
N VAL A 316 11.65 2.42 5.36
CA VAL A 316 13.07 2.68 5.12
C VAL A 316 13.27 4.18 4.93
N VAL A 317 14.08 4.78 5.80
CA VAL A 317 14.45 6.20 5.71
C VAL A 317 15.81 6.31 5.05
N LEU A 318 15.88 7.01 3.91
CA LEU A 318 17.14 7.27 3.21
C LEU A 318 17.77 8.56 3.71
N GLY A 319 18.99 8.47 4.22
CA GLY A 319 19.77 9.63 4.67
C GLY A 319 19.11 10.30 5.88
N ALA A 320 19.77 10.25 7.04
CA ALA A 320 19.43 11.19 8.10
C ALA A 320 19.92 12.58 7.66
N THR A 321 19.05 13.44 7.15
CA THR A 321 19.26 14.88 7.30
C THR A 321 18.64 15.26 8.64
N THR A 322 19.43 15.12 9.70
CA THR A 322 19.21 15.89 10.92
C THR A 322 19.49 17.36 10.61
N GLU A 323 18.56 18.04 9.93
CA GLU A 323 18.50 19.50 9.90
C GLU A 323 17.04 19.94 10.07
N ILE A 324 16.70 20.04 11.37
CA ILE A 324 15.73 20.88 12.09
C ILE A 324 14.44 21.31 11.36
#